data_AF-A0A3D9FRX4-F1
#
_entry.id   AF-A0A3D9FRX4-F1
#
_cell.length_a   1.000
_cell.length_b   1.000
_cell.length_c   1.000
_cell.angle_alpha   90.00
_cell.angle_beta   90.00
_cell.angle_gamma   90.00
#
_symmetry.space_group_name_H-M   'P 1'
#
loop_
_entity.id
_entity.type
_entity.pdbx_description
1 polymer ?
#
loop_
_entity_poly.entity_id
_entity_poly.type
_entity_poly.pdbx_seq_one_letter_code
_entity_poly.pdbx_strand_id
1 'polypeptide(L)'
;MMKKLLLIVVCILLISCSDKSKIKNEIDEYVAKNFNDPNSYELIDLKLIDTITEKKVSIFLKKERLNKIEKIKNFIKEKEEENGRLASRAFFGGNRFYLMNTVDKLDKEKKILDSYEKDSIKLIKDEIRVLEKFTSSNKTSHFRYLHEYRAKNDVGALVKCTDTLRINNELKLILDFPDFIIRKYGVGLE
;
A
#
# COMPACT_ATOMS: atom_id res chain seq x y z
N MET A 1 -40.20 -31.35 10.41
CA MET A 1 -39.31 -30.16 10.47
C MET A 1 -37.95 -30.34 9.80
N MET A 2 -37.37 -31.55 9.70
CA MET A 2 -36.05 -31.78 9.05
C MET A 2 -35.98 -31.41 7.55
N LYS A 3 -37.08 -31.48 6.79
CA LYS A 3 -37.10 -31.10 5.37
C LYS A 3 -36.83 -29.61 5.11
N LYS A 4 -37.13 -28.73 6.08
CA LYS A 4 -36.84 -27.28 5.97
C LYS A 4 -35.37 -26.96 6.27
N LEU A 5 -34.70 -27.77 7.08
CA LEU A 5 -33.26 -27.60 7.39
C LEU A 5 -32.38 -28.00 6.19
N LEU A 6 -32.77 -29.06 5.46
CA LEU A 6 -32.04 -29.54 4.27
C LEU A 6 -32.03 -28.50 3.14
N LEU A 7 -33.12 -27.75 2.97
CA LEU A 7 -33.25 -26.73 1.93
C LEU A 7 -32.33 -25.52 2.17
N ILE A 8 -32.13 -25.14 3.44
CA ILE A 8 -31.25 -24.01 3.81
C ILE A 8 -29.78 -24.37 3.55
N VAL A 9 -29.37 -25.61 3.83
CA VAL A 9 -28.00 -26.08 3.57
C VAL A 9 -27.70 -26.13 2.07
N VAL A 10 -28.67 -26.55 1.24
CA VAL A 10 -28.52 -26.55 -0.22
C VAL A 10 -28.41 -25.13 -0.79
N CYS A 11 -29.17 -24.16 -0.27
CA CYS A 11 -29.07 -22.76 -0.71
C CYS A 11 -27.72 -22.12 -0.35
N ILE A 12 -27.10 -22.47 0.79
CA ILE A 12 -25.78 -21.96 1.19
C ILE A 12 -24.67 -22.52 0.26
N LEU A 13 -24.81 -23.76 -0.21
CA LEU A 13 -23.85 -24.37 -1.13
C LEU A 13 -23.90 -23.79 -2.56
N LEU A 14 -25.07 -23.34 -3.02
CA LEU A 14 -25.23 -22.73 -4.35
C LEU A 14 -24.60 -21.32 -4.44
N ILE A 15 -24.57 -20.55 -3.35
CA ILE A 15 -23.98 -19.19 -3.32
C ILE A 15 -22.45 -19.26 -3.43
N SER A 16 -21.81 -20.28 -2.86
CA SER A 16 -20.34 -20.39 -2.92
C SER A 16 -19.79 -20.66 -4.32
N CYS A 17 -20.61 -21.24 -5.22
CA CYS A 17 -20.21 -21.54 -6.59
C CYS A 17 -20.26 -20.31 -7.52
N SER A 18 -21.19 -19.36 -7.27
CA SER A 18 -21.32 -18.14 -8.09
C SER A 18 -20.18 -17.14 -7.90
N ASP A 19 -19.53 -17.16 -6.75
CA ASP A 19 -18.47 -16.19 -6.45
C ASP A 19 -17.14 -16.59 -7.11
N LYS A 20 -16.82 -17.89 -7.12
CA LYS A 20 -15.65 -18.41 -7.82
C LYS A 20 -15.73 -18.18 -9.33
N SER A 21 -16.92 -18.31 -9.92
CA SER A 21 -17.09 -18.06 -11.37
C SER A 21 -16.90 -16.59 -11.73
N LYS A 22 -17.36 -15.65 -10.90
CA LYS A 22 -17.13 -14.21 -11.10
C LYS A 22 -15.65 -13.84 -11.04
N ILE A 23 -14.95 -14.31 -10.01
CA ILE A 23 -13.50 -14.04 -9.87
C ILE A 23 -12.75 -14.65 -11.07
N LYS A 24 -13.12 -15.87 -11.49
CA LYS A 24 -12.51 -16.49 -12.66
C LYS A 24 -12.70 -15.65 -13.92
N ASN A 25 -13.90 -15.13 -14.17
CA ASN A 25 -14.16 -14.26 -15.32
C ASN A 25 -13.27 -13.00 -15.31
N GLU A 26 -13.10 -12.37 -14.14
CA GLU A 26 -12.20 -11.21 -14.00
C GLU A 26 -10.74 -11.57 -14.32
N ILE A 27 -10.30 -12.76 -13.89
CA ILE A 27 -8.96 -13.27 -14.20
C ILE A 27 -8.83 -13.54 -15.71
N ASP A 28 -9.81 -14.20 -16.31
CA ASP A 28 -9.81 -14.52 -17.74
C ASP A 28 -9.79 -13.24 -18.59
N GLU A 29 -10.54 -12.20 -18.20
CA GLU A 29 -10.47 -10.88 -18.84
C GLU A 29 -9.10 -10.20 -18.68
N TYR A 30 -8.50 -10.30 -17.50
CA TYR A 30 -7.17 -9.76 -17.24
C TYR A 30 -6.12 -10.48 -18.10
N VAL A 31 -6.16 -11.81 -18.14
CA VAL A 31 -5.27 -12.63 -18.96
C VAL A 31 -5.42 -12.27 -20.44
N ALA A 32 -6.65 -12.19 -20.95
CA ALA A 32 -6.91 -11.85 -22.35
C ALA A 32 -6.33 -10.48 -22.76
N LYS A 33 -6.28 -9.53 -21.84
CA LYS A 33 -5.76 -8.16 -22.09
C LYS A 33 -4.26 -8.03 -21.90
N ASN A 34 -3.64 -8.84 -21.03
CA ASN A 34 -2.28 -8.59 -20.55
C ASN A 34 -1.26 -9.69 -20.89
N PHE A 35 -1.70 -10.90 -21.25
CA PHE A 35 -0.79 -12.00 -21.55
C PHE A 35 -0.42 -12.02 -23.03
N ASN A 36 0.82 -12.41 -23.33
CA ASN A 36 1.31 -12.52 -24.71
C ASN A 36 0.64 -13.65 -25.51
N ASP A 37 0.34 -14.78 -24.87
CA ASP A 37 -0.46 -15.87 -25.44
C ASP A 37 -1.58 -16.27 -24.45
N PRO A 38 -2.73 -15.54 -24.44
CA PRO A 38 -3.83 -15.84 -23.54
C PRO A 38 -4.40 -17.25 -23.69
N ASN A 39 -4.31 -17.85 -24.88
CA ASN A 39 -4.81 -19.20 -25.14
C ASN A 39 -3.95 -20.28 -24.46
N SER A 40 -2.71 -19.94 -24.08
CA SER A 40 -1.85 -20.83 -23.31
C SER A 40 -2.14 -20.83 -21.80
N TYR A 41 -3.01 -19.93 -21.33
CA TYR A 41 -3.33 -19.81 -19.92
C TYR A 41 -4.16 -20.99 -19.42
N GLU A 42 -3.68 -21.62 -18.36
CA GLU A 42 -4.35 -22.70 -17.66
C GLU A 42 -4.33 -22.41 -16.15
N LEU A 43 -5.51 -22.18 -15.56
CA LEU A 43 -5.64 -22.04 -14.11
C LEU A 43 -5.39 -23.41 -13.45
N ILE A 44 -4.36 -23.49 -12.59
CA ILE A 44 -4.07 -24.69 -11.79
C ILE A 44 -4.86 -24.64 -10.48
N ASP A 45 -4.73 -23.56 -9.72
CA ASP A 45 -5.41 -23.40 -8.44
C ASP A 45 -5.72 -21.92 -8.15
N LEU A 46 -6.82 -21.70 -7.44
CA LEU A 46 -7.24 -20.40 -6.94
C LEU A 46 -7.76 -20.55 -5.51
N LYS A 47 -6.93 -20.15 -4.55
CA LYS A 47 -7.17 -20.39 -3.13
C LYS A 47 -7.25 -19.09 -2.34
N LEU A 48 -8.33 -18.89 -1.60
CA LEU A 48 -8.42 -17.79 -0.63
C LEU A 48 -7.39 -18.02 0.48
N ILE A 49 -6.43 -17.10 0.62
CA ILE A 49 -5.36 -17.19 1.63
C ILE A 49 -5.55 -16.21 2.79
N ASP A 50 -6.20 -15.06 2.57
CA ASP A 50 -6.53 -14.14 3.65
C ASP A 50 -7.76 -13.29 3.33
N THR A 51 -8.50 -12.96 4.38
CA THR A 51 -9.55 -11.94 4.37
C THR A 51 -9.00 -10.71 5.08
N ILE A 52 -8.78 -9.64 4.32
CA ILE A 52 -8.20 -8.40 4.81
C ILE A 52 -9.33 -7.49 5.27
N THR A 53 -9.33 -7.12 6.55
CA THR A 53 -10.31 -6.18 7.13
C THR A 53 -9.81 -4.75 7.06
N GLU A 54 -10.74 -3.78 7.15
CA GLU A 54 -10.42 -2.36 7.27
C GLU A 54 -9.52 -2.06 8.48
N LYS A 55 -9.71 -2.77 9.60
CA LYS A 55 -8.80 -2.73 10.75
C LYS A 55 -7.37 -3.15 10.38
N LYS A 56 -7.19 -4.27 9.67
CA LYS A 56 -5.85 -4.73 9.24
C LYS A 56 -5.18 -3.68 8.34
N VAL A 57 -5.93 -3.12 7.38
CA VAL A 57 -5.42 -2.08 6.47
C VAL A 57 -5.03 -0.82 7.23
N SER A 58 -5.89 -0.33 8.13
CA SER A 58 -5.61 0.89 8.90
C SER A 58 -4.40 0.75 9.82
N ILE A 59 -4.23 -0.41 10.48
CA ILE A 59 -3.04 -0.69 11.29
C ILE A 59 -1.78 -0.66 10.41
N PHE A 60 -1.81 -1.32 9.24
CA PHE A 60 -0.69 -1.33 8.30
C PHE A 60 -0.32 0.09 7.84
N LEU A 61 -1.29 0.86 7.33
CA LEU A 61 -1.06 2.21 6.83
C LEU A 61 -0.59 3.16 7.94
N LYS A 62 -1.17 3.08 9.15
CA LYS A 62 -0.70 3.87 10.30
C LYS A 62 0.76 3.57 10.63
N LYS A 63 1.16 2.29 10.59
CA LYS A 63 2.56 1.91 10.82
C LYS A 63 3.48 2.52 9.77
N GLU A 64 3.11 2.46 8.49
CA GLU A 64 3.89 3.10 7.42
C GLU A 64 4.02 4.62 7.62
N ARG A 65 2.95 5.29 8.07
CA ARG A 65 2.97 6.72 8.36
C ARG A 65 3.85 7.11 9.54
N LEU A 66 3.82 6.31 10.60
CA LEU A 66 4.73 6.51 11.72
C LEU A 66 6.18 6.34 11.29
N ASN A 67 6.48 5.34 10.44
CA ASN A 67 7.81 5.17 9.86
C ASN A 67 8.21 6.36 8.97
N LYS A 68 7.28 6.96 8.20
CA LYS A 68 7.56 8.19 7.43
C LYS A 68 7.92 9.37 8.34
N ILE A 69 7.18 9.57 9.43
CA ILE A 69 7.51 10.60 10.44
C ILE A 69 8.91 10.37 11.02
N GLU A 70 9.27 9.12 11.33
CA GLU A 70 10.60 8.79 11.85
C GLU A 70 11.70 9.10 10.82
N LYS A 71 11.50 8.75 9.55
CA LYS A 71 12.44 9.10 8.47
C LYS A 71 12.64 10.61 8.33
N ILE A 72 11.55 11.40 8.40
CA ILE A 72 11.63 12.86 8.37
C ILE A 72 12.46 13.37 9.55
N LYS A 73 12.19 12.90 10.77
CA LYS A 73 12.95 13.31 11.96
C LYS A 73 14.43 12.97 11.87
N ASN A 74 14.77 11.78 11.35
CA ASN A 74 16.16 11.38 11.16
C ASN A 74 16.84 12.27 10.11
N PHE A 75 16.17 12.56 9.00
CA PHE A 75 16.68 13.49 7.99
C PHE A 75 16.94 14.90 8.56
N ILE A 76 16.02 15.44 9.35
CA ILE A 76 16.18 16.74 10.01
C ILE A 76 17.39 16.72 10.93
N LYS A 77 17.52 15.68 11.77
CA LYS A 77 18.65 15.51 12.68
C LYS A 77 19.98 15.46 11.93
N GLU A 78 20.07 14.69 10.85
CA GLU A 78 21.27 14.63 10.00
C GLU A 78 21.65 16.00 9.42
N LYS A 79 20.64 16.78 9.00
CA LYS A 79 20.84 18.14 8.49
C LYS A 79 21.26 19.12 9.57
N GLU A 80 20.73 19.02 10.79
CA GLU A 80 21.16 19.83 11.93
C GLU A 80 22.63 19.52 12.30
N GLU A 81 23.03 18.25 12.29
CA GLU A 81 24.42 17.84 12.53
C GLU A 81 25.37 18.39 11.44
N GLU A 82 24.96 18.33 10.17
CA GLU A 82 25.69 18.92 9.05
C GLU A 82 25.86 20.45 9.22
N ASN A 83 24.77 21.13 9.55
CA ASN A 83 24.75 22.58 9.80
C ASN A 83 25.63 22.96 10.99
N GLY A 84 25.65 22.15 12.07
CA GLY A 84 26.54 22.35 13.21
C GLY A 84 28.02 22.23 12.83
N ARG A 85 28.37 21.29 11.95
CA ARG A 85 29.74 21.16 11.41
C ARG A 85 30.12 22.36 10.55
N LEU A 86 29.21 22.85 9.72
CA LEU A 86 29.43 24.04 8.89
C LEU A 86 29.61 25.30 9.73
N ALA A 87 28.76 25.51 10.73
CA ALA A 87 28.88 26.62 11.68
C ALA A 87 30.23 26.60 12.40
N SER A 88 30.65 25.42 12.87
CA SER A 88 31.95 25.24 13.55
C SER A 88 33.12 25.60 12.62
N ARG A 89 33.10 25.10 11.38
CA ARG A 89 34.15 25.43 10.38
C ARG A 89 34.22 26.93 10.10
N ALA A 90 33.07 27.60 9.97
CA ALA A 90 33.03 29.05 9.74
C ALA A 90 33.53 29.84 10.94
N PHE A 91 33.21 29.40 12.16
CA PHE A 91 33.67 30.03 13.40
C PHE A 91 35.19 29.93 13.57
N PHE A 92 35.76 28.72 13.44
CA PHE A 92 37.20 28.51 13.60
C PHE A 92 38.05 28.95 12.38
N GLY A 93 37.43 29.18 11.23
CA GLY A 93 38.11 29.62 10.00
C GLY A 93 38.60 31.08 10.01
N GLY A 94 38.33 31.86 11.05
CA GLY A 94 38.93 33.19 11.30
C GLY A 94 38.50 34.34 10.39
N ASN A 95 37.81 34.09 9.28
CA ASN A 95 37.33 35.14 8.37
C ASN A 95 35.92 35.62 8.76
N ARG A 96 35.81 36.84 9.29
CA ARG A 96 34.54 37.44 9.75
C ARG A 96 33.47 37.55 8.65
N PHE A 97 33.84 37.86 7.41
CA PHE A 97 32.89 37.96 6.30
C PHE A 97 32.33 36.58 5.93
N TYR A 98 33.20 35.57 5.91
CA TYR A 98 32.81 34.18 5.70
C TYR A 98 31.87 33.67 6.80
N LEU A 99 32.14 34.06 8.06
CA LEU A 99 31.29 33.74 9.20
C LEU A 99 29.88 34.32 9.05
N MET A 100 29.75 35.62 8.79
CA MET A 100 28.43 36.28 8.66
C MET A 100 27.59 35.67 7.53
N ASN A 101 28.19 35.47 6.34
CA ASN A 101 27.51 34.84 5.21
C ASN A 101 27.07 33.41 5.52
N THR A 102 27.87 32.66 6.29
CA THR A 102 27.52 31.29 6.69
C THR A 102 26.36 31.29 7.68
N VAL A 103 26.38 32.18 8.68
CA VAL A 103 25.30 32.29 9.67
C VAL A 103 23.96 32.62 9.00
N ASP A 104 23.92 33.59 8.09
CA ASP A 104 22.68 33.97 7.39
C ASP A 104 22.13 32.82 6.53
N LYS A 105 23.02 32.04 5.90
CA LYS A 105 22.63 30.86 5.12
C LYS A 105 22.04 29.78 6.02
N LEU A 106 22.70 29.47 7.14
CA LEU A 106 22.26 28.44 8.08
C LEU A 106 20.94 28.81 8.77
N ASP A 107 20.70 30.09 9.07
CA ASP A 107 19.42 30.55 9.62
C ASP A 107 18.26 30.36 8.62
N LYS A 108 18.50 30.67 7.33
CA LYS A 108 17.52 30.41 6.27
C LYS A 108 17.25 28.92 6.10
N GLU A 109 18.30 28.11 6.08
CA GLU A 109 18.18 26.66 5.95
C GLU A 109 17.42 26.04 7.13
N LYS A 110 17.73 26.49 8.37
CA LYS A 110 16.99 26.08 9.56
C LYS A 110 15.49 26.38 9.45
N LYS A 111 15.11 27.60 9.04
CA LYS A 111 13.70 27.97 8.86
C LYS A 111 12.99 27.08 7.83
N ILE A 112 13.67 26.72 6.74
CA ILE A 112 13.13 25.82 5.72
C ILE A 112 12.94 24.42 6.30
N LEU A 113 13.94 23.89 7.01
CA LEU A 113 13.88 22.56 7.65
C LEU A 113 12.76 22.51 8.70
N ASP A 114 12.62 23.53 9.55
CA ASP A 114 11.57 23.63 10.56
C ASP A 114 10.17 23.63 9.92
N SER A 115 9.97 24.38 8.83
CA SER A 115 8.70 24.39 8.10
C SER A 115 8.43 23.03 7.45
N TYR A 116 9.43 22.45 6.79
CA TYR A 116 9.32 21.15 6.15
C TYR A 116 8.95 20.05 7.15
N GLU A 117 9.62 19.99 8.31
CA GLU A 117 9.31 19.02 9.36
C GLU A 117 7.87 19.20 9.85
N LYS A 118 7.51 20.44 10.22
CA LYS A 118 6.20 20.75 10.79
C LYS A 118 5.08 20.42 9.81
N ASP A 119 5.19 20.87 8.56
CA ASP A 119 4.13 20.73 7.56
C ASP A 119 4.00 19.27 7.12
N SER A 120 5.12 18.57 6.90
CA SER A 120 5.11 17.16 6.51
C SER A 120 4.57 16.27 7.63
N ILE A 121 5.02 16.46 8.88
CA ILE A 121 4.50 15.69 10.01
C ILE A 121 3.02 15.99 10.25
N LYS A 122 2.58 17.24 10.09
CA LYS A 122 1.17 17.61 10.23
C LYS A 122 0.32 16.88 9.21
N LEU A 123 0.69 16.90 7.93
CA LEU A 123 -0.02 16.20 6.87
C LEU A 123 -0.14 14.70 7.17
N ILE A 124 0.98 14.05 7.54
CA ILE A 124 0.98 12.63 7.87
C ILE A 124 0.11 12.34 9.12
N LYS A 125 0.12 13.21 10.13
CA LYS A 125 -0.77 13.07 11.30
C LYS A 125 -2.24 13.21 10.93
N ASP A 126 -2.56 14.11 10.01
CA ASP A 126 -3.93 14.28 9.52
C ASP A 126 -4.41 13.01 8.80
N GLU A 127 -3.56 12.37 7.99
CA GLU A 127 -3.85 11.06 7.40
C GLU A 127 -4.05 9.96 8.46
N ILE A 128 -3.21 9.92 9.51
CA ILE A 128 -3.37 8.97 10.61
C ILE A 128 -4.74 9.15 11.30
N ARG A 129 -5.21 10.38 11.49
CA ARG A 129 -6.55 10.66 12.06
C ARG A 129 -7.67 10.15 11.15
N VAL A 130 -7.52 10.25 9.84
CA VAL A 130 -8.48 9.64 8.90
C VAL A 130 -8.54 8.13 9.09
N LEU A 131 -7.38 7.49 9.24
CA LEU A 131 -7.25 6.04 9.43
C LEU A 131 -7.82 5.53 10.77
N GLU A 132 -7.89 6.36 11.81
CA GLU A 132 -8.45 6.00 13.12
C GLU A 132 -9.92 5.58 13.05
N LYS A 133 -10.67 6.08 12.07
CA LYS A 133 -12.06 5.68 11.86
C LYS A 133 -12.20 4.19 11.53
N PHE A 134 -11.13 3.56 11.06
CA PHE A 134 -11.13 2.17 10.59
C PHE A 134 -10.48 1.19 11.59
N THR A 135 -9.87 1.65 12.68
CA THR A 135 -9.14 0.78 13.62
C THR A 135 -10.03 -0.20 14.39
N SER A 136 -11.32 0.11 14.46
CA SER A 136 -12.34 -0.74 15.10
C SER A 136 -13.23 -1.45 14.08
N SER A 137 -13.01 -1.25 12.77
CA SER A 137 -13.86 -1.81 11.72
C SER A 137 -13.44 -3.23 11.35
N ASN A 138 -14.33 -4.19 11.57
CA ASN A 138 -14.18 -5.57 11.09
C ASN A 138 -14.76 -5.79 9.69
N LYS A 139 -15.17 -4.72 9.00
CA LYS A 139 -15.64 -4.83 7.61
C LYS A 139 -14.51 -5.35 6.73
N THR A 140 -14.85 -6.25 5.82
CA THR A 140 -13.90 -6.74 4.82
C THR A 140 -13.50 -5.58 3.91
N SER A 141 -12.19 -5.41 3.73
CA SER A 141 -11.60 -4.49 2.77
C SER A 141 -11.52 -5.14 1.39
N HIS A 142 -10.85 -6.29 1.35
CA HIS A 142 -10.58 -7.09 0.18
C HIS A 142 -10.13 -8.50 0.62
N PHE A 143 -10.06 -9.41 -0.34
CA PHE A 143 -9.58 -10.77 -0.19
C PHE A 143 -8.22 -10.91 -0.89
N ARG A 144 -7.37 -11.79 -0.38
CA ARG A 144 -6.14 -12.22 -1.04
C ARG A 144 -6.27 -13.66 -1.47
N TYR A 145 -6.02 -13.91 -2.75
CA TYR A 145 -6.04 -15.24 -3.33
C TYR A 145 -4.64 -15.61 -3.81
N LEU A 146 -4.21 -16.83 -3.51
CA LEU A 146 -3.09 -17.46 -4.19
C LEU A 146 -3.60 -17.91 -5.57
N HIS A 147 -2.90 -17.49 -6.61
CA HIS A 147 -3.22 -17.81 -8.00
C HIS A 147 -2.06 -18.61 -8.59
N GLU A 148 -2.32 -19.88 -8.87
CA GLU A 148 -1.38 -20.77 -9.54
C GLU A 148 -1.89 -21.06 -10.95
N TYR A 149 -1.04 -20.86 -11.94
CA TYR A 149 -1.40 -21.06 -13.35
C TYR A 149 -0.21 -21.49 -14.19
N ARG A 150 -0.48 -21.95 -15.41
CA ARG A 150 0.51 -22.05 -16.48
C ARG A 150 0.19 -21.06 -17.59
N ALA A 151 1.22 -20.50 -18.20
CA ALA A 151 1.11 -19.72 -19.43
C ALA A 151 2.45 -19.74 -20.16
N LYS A 152 2.44 -19.46 -21.47
CA LYS A 152 3.67 -19.25 -22.20
C LYS A 152 4.29 -17.90 -21.84
N ASN A 153 5.60 -17.90 -21.65
CA ASN A 153 6.38 -16.68 -21.51
C ASN A 153 6.72 -16.07 -22.89
N ASP A 154 7.51 -15.00 -22.90
CA ASP A 154 7.89 -14.23 -24.09
C ASP A 154 8.67 -15.05 -25.15
N VAL A 155 9.25 -16.19 -24.75
CA VAL A 155 9.97 -17.11 -25.66
C VAL A 155 9.14 -18.33 -26.04
N GLY A 156 7.85 -18.38 -25.67
CA GLY A 156 6.92 -19.45 -26.03
C GLY A 156 7.01 -20.71 -25.16
N ALA A 157 7.79 -20.69 -24.07
CA ALA A 157 7.89 -21.82 -23.15
C ALA A 157 6.74 -21.80 -22.15
N LEU A 158 6.07 -22.94 -21.93
CA LEU A 158 5.01 -23.08 -20.93
C LEU A 158 5.61 -23.13 -19.52
N VAL A 159 5.34 -22.13 -18.70
CA VAL A 159 5.90 -21.99 -17.34
C VAL A 159 4.78 -22.03 -16.31
N LYS A 160 5.02 -22.67 -15.16
CA LYS A 160 4.15 -22.56 -13.98
C LYS A 160 4.48 -21.27 -13.23
N CYS A 161 3.46 -20.45 -13.00
CA CYS A 161 3.54 -19.20 -12.26
C CYS A 161 2.73 -19.28 -10.96
N THR A 162 3.15 -18.52 -9.97
CA THR A 162 2.46 -18.38 -8.70
C THR A 162 2.52 -16.92 -8.27
N ASP A 163 1.37 -16.29 -8.09
CA ASP A 163 1.28 -14.93 -7.59
C ASP A 163 0.12 -14.76 -6.59
N THR A 164 -0.14 -13.52 -6.18
CA THR A 164 -1.24 -13.20 -5.27
C THR A 164 -2.13 -12.13 -5.87
N LEU A 165 -3.40 -12.47 -6.04
CA LEU A 165 -4.43 -11.56 -6.49
C LEU A 165 -5.12 -10.88 -5.31
N ARG A 166 -5.53 -9.64 -5.51
CA ARG A 166 -6.37 -8.89 -4.57
C ARG A 166 -7.74 -8.72 -5.19
N ILE A 167 -8.77 -9.11 -4.45
CA ILE A 167 -10.17 -9.10 -4.92
C ILE A 167 -10.98 -8.20 -3.99
N ASN A 168 -11.68 -7.21 -4.53
CA ASN A 168 -12.50 -6.31 -3.72
C ASN A 168 -13.80 -7.02 -3.25
N ASN A 169 -14.63 -6.31 -2.48
CA ASN A 169 -15.90 -6.86 -1.98
C ASN A 169 -16.94 -7.12 -3.08
N GLU A 170 -16.75 -6.56 -4.28
CA GLU A 170 -17.58 -6.77 -5.47
C GLU A 170 -17.07 -7.94 -6.32
N LEU A 171 -16.06 -8.67 -5.83
CA LEU A 171 -15.39 -9.78 -6.52
C LEU A 171 -14.61 -9.37 -7.76
N LYS A 172 -14.22 -8.09 -7.87
CA LYS A 172 -13.38 -7.56 -8.96
C LYS A 172 -11.91 -7.54 -8.59
N LEU A 173 -11.05 -7.68 -9.60
CA LEU A 173 -9.61 -7.57 -9.43
C LEU A 173 -9.19 -6.15 -9.03
N ILE A 174 -8.32 -6.04 -8.03
CA ILE A 174 -7.65 -4.80 -7.65
C ILE A 174 -6.30 -4.78 -8.36
N LEU A 175 -6.27 -4.13 -9.53
CA LEU A 175 -5.06 -4.01 -10.36
C LEU A 175 -4.12 -2.92 -9.84
N ASP A 176 -4.67 -1.77 -9.43
CA ASP A 176 -3.95 -0.67 -8.80
C ASP A 176 -4.30 -0.61 -7.31
N PHE A 177 -3.40 -1.14 -6.49
CA PHE A 177 -3.58 -1.15 -5.04
C PHE A 177 -3.47 0.25 -4.41
N PRO A 178 -2.47 1.10 -4.76
CA PRO A 178 -2.46 2.50 -4.34
C PRO A 178 -3.77 3.24 -4.60
N ASP A 179 -4.30 3.21 -5.82
CA ASP A 179 -5.54 3.89 -6.19
C ASP A 179 -6.76 3.31 -5.45
N PHE A 180 -6.81 1.99 -5.27
CA PHE A 180 -7.81 1.36 -4.41
C PHE A 180 -7.77 1.89 -2.97
N ILE A 181 -6.58 2.04 -2.40
CA ILE A 181 -6.41 2.56 -1.04
C ILE A 181 -6.81 4.04 -0.96
N ILE A 182 -6.45 4.86 -1.95
CA ILE A 182 -6.85 6.28 -2.04
C ILE A 182 -8.37 6.40 -2.08
N ARG A 183 -9.03 5.70 -3.01
CA ARG A 183 -10.48 5.79 -3.16
C ARG A 183 -11.23 5.30 -1.93
N LYS A 184 -10.72 4.26 -1.26
CA LYS A 184 -11.42 3.64 -0.13
C LYS A 184 -11.15 4.33 1.20
N TYR A 185 -9.94 4.82 1.43
CA TYR A 185 -9.50 5.34 2.73
C TYR A 185 -9.16 6.84 2.70
N GLY A 186 -9.12 7.48 1.53
CA GLY A 186 -8.76 8.89 1.38
C GLY A 186 -7.29 9.18 1.69
N VAL A 187 -6.43 8.16 1.70
CA VAL A 187 -4.99 8.28 1.95
C VAL A 187 -4.24 7.43 0.90
N GLY A 188 -3.13 7.92 0.37
CA GLY A 188 -2.41 7.24 -0.72
C GLY A 188 -1.18 6.47 -0.29
N LEU A 189 -0.82 5.40 -1.00
CA LEU A 189 0.51 4.82 -0.86
C LEU A 189 1.47 5.62 -1.75
N GLU A 190 2.30 6.46 -1.12
CA GLU A 190 3.49 7.07 -1.76
C GLU A 190 4.76 6.32 -1.36
#